data_AF-A0A7C4TMG9-F1
#
_entry.id   AF-A0A7C4TMG9-F1
#
_cell.length_a   1.000
_cell.length_b   1.000
_cell.length_c   1.000
_cell.angle_alpha   90.00
_cell.angle_beta   90.00
_cell.angle_gamma   90.00
#
_symmetry.space_group_name_H-M   'P 1'
#
loop_
_entity.id
_entity.type
_entity.pdbx_description
1 polymer ?
#
loop_
_entity_poly.entity_id
_entity_poly.type
_entity_poly.pdbx_seq_one_letter_code
_entity_poly.pdbx_strand_id
1 'polypeptide(L)'
;MRCYVLSGMAKGIIEDIMRGNVRTIELRSAHNIATALRVNLGECVFLTYSKTSDLTRGVSGIIAEVAGKEVVRQSLFYSSPHYIEESEMAVVRLRLNPRGVGRIIQIKSGELLEPIEAEVVEVTHFTAW
;
A
#
# COMPACT_ATOMS: atom_id res chain seq x y z
N MET A 1 -5.08 -5.29 -15.45
CA MET A 1 -5.65 -5.95 -14.25
C MET A 1 -6.12 -4.89 -13.26
N ARG A 2 -7.15 -5.18 -12.45
CA ARG A 2 -7.64 -4.25 -11.42
C ARG A 2 -6.83 -4.46 -10.14
N CYS A 3 -6.35 -3.36 -9.55
CA CYS A 3 -5.59 -3.38 -8.31
C CYS A 3 -6.09 -2.31 -7.36
N TYR A 4 -6.02 -2.57 -6.06
CA TYR A 4 -6.13 -1.54 -5.04
C TYR A 4 -4.81 -0.80 -4.90
N VAL A 5 -4.83 0.53 -4.78
CA VAL A 5 -3.62 1.36 -4.81
C VAL A 5 -3.17 1.70 -3.39
N LEU A 6 -1.93 1.34 -3.07
CA LEU A 6 -1.22 1.79 -1.88
C LEU A 6 -0.21 2.87 -2.30
N SER A 7 -0.52 4.12 -1.96
CA SER A 7 0.24 5.30 -2.41
C SER A 7 1.10 5.89 -1.30
N GLY A 8 2.06 6.72 -1.68
CA GLY A 8 2.99 7.37 -0.75
C GLY A 8 3.89 6.40 0.00
N MET A 9 4.16 5.22 -0.58
CA MET A 9 5.00 4.21 0.06
C MET A 9 6.46 4.68 0.09
N ALA A 10 7.16 4.40 1.18
CA ALA A 10 8.60 4.68 1.24
C ALA A 10 9.33 3.88 0.15
N LYS A 11 10.22 4.56 -0.61
CA LYS A 11 10.96 3.94 -1.72
C LYS A 11 11.70 2.67 -1.30
N GLY A 12 12.36 2.69 -0.14
CA GLY A 12 13.08 1.53 0.40
C GLY A 12 12.17 0.31 0.64
N ILE A 13 10.93 0.52 1.08
CA ILE A 13 9.96 -0.58 1.28
C ILE A 13 9.61 -1.23 -0.06
N ILE A 14 9.39 -0.45 -1.12
CA ILE A 14 9.12 -0.99 -2.46
C ILE A 14 10.32 -1.81 -2.95
N GLU A 15 11.54 -1.28 -2.80
CA GLU A 15 12.77 -1.97 -3.21
C GLU A 15 12.98 -3.27 -2.45
N ASP A 16 12.74 -3.30 -1.14
CA ASP A 16 12.86 -4.49 -0.31
C ASP A 16 11.82 -5.56 -0.64
N ILE A 17 10.59 -5.15 -0.99
CA ILE A 17 9.56 -6.07 -1.48
C ILE A 17 9.99 -6.69 -2.80
N MET A 18 10.50 -5.88 -3.75
CA MET A 18 10.98 -6.38 -5.05
C MET A 18 12.14 -7.36 -4.92
N ARG A 19 13.06 -7.11 -3.98
CA ARG A 19 14.19 -8.00 -3.69
C ARG A 19 13.79 -9.25 -2.88
N GLY A 20 12.55 -9.30 -2.39
CA GLY A 20 12.06 -10.39 -1.55
C GLY A 20 12.57 -10.35 -0.10
N ASN A 21 13.21 -9.26 0.32
CA ASN A 21 13.71 -9.04 1.68
C ASN A 21 12.56 -8.86 2.68
N VAL A 22 11.46 -8.25 2.22
CA VAL A 22 10.27 -7.98 3.02
C VAL A 22 9.05 -8.55 2.31
N ARG A 23 8.25 -9.33 3.04
CA ARG A 23 6.97 -9.85 2.54
C ARG A 23 5.77 -9.31 3.27
N THR A 24 5.94 -8.66 4.41
CA THR A 24 4.84 -8.10 5.19
C THR A 24 5.07 -6.61 5.38
N ILE A 25 4.07 -5.81 5.03
CA ILE A 25 4.07 -4.36 5.28
C ILE A 25 3.02 -4.02 6.32
N GLU A 26 3.31 -3.00 7.13
CA GLU A 26 2.35 -2.42 8.06
C GLU A 26 1.93 -1.04 7.57
N LEU A 27 0.63 -0.86 7.38
CA LEU A 27 0.02 0.36 6.86
C LEU A 27 -0.54 1.17 8.02
N ARG A 28 -0.10 2.43 8.09
CA ARG A 28 -0.44 3.38 9.16
C ARG A 28 -1.17 4.63 8.67
N SER A 29 -1.09 4.96 7.37
CA SER A 29 -1.83 6.11 6.84
C SER A 29 -3.31 5.77 6.72
N ALA A 30 -4.19 6.72 7.07
CA ALA A 30 -5.63 6.52 7.03
C ALA A 30 -6.13 6.02 5.66
N HIS A 31 -5.57 6.58 4.58
CA HIS A 31 -5.93 6.19 3.22
C HIS A 31 -5.52 4.75 2.86
N ASN A 32 -4.29 4.35 3.19
CA ASN A 32 -3.82 2.99 2.89
C ASN A 32 -4.48 1.97 3.82
N ILE A 33 -4.78 2.33 5.07
CA ILE A 33 -5.58 1.51 5.98
C ILE A 33 -6.97 1.27 5.39
N ALA A 34 -7.68 2.33 5.00
CA ALA A 34 -9.02 2.22 4.42
C ALA A 34 -9.03 1.33 3.17
N THR A 35 -8.04 1.51 2.30
CA THR A 35 -7.84 0.66 1.12
C THR A 35 -7.59 -0.79 1.52
N ALA A 36 -6.63 -1.06 2.40
CA ALA A 36 -6.26 -2.40 2.83
C ALA A 36 -7.37 -3.16 3.58
N LEU A 37 -8.25 -2.43 4.28
CA LEU A 37 -9.44 -3.01 4.91
C LEU A 37 -10.44 -3.56 3.88
N ARG A 38 -10.47 -3.03 2.65
CA ARG A 38 -11.34 -3.50 1.56
C ARG A 38 -10.73 -4.63 0.73
N VAL A 39 -9.41 -4.74 0.72
CA VAL A 39 -8.70 -5.79 -0.02
C VAL A 39 -8.89 -7.16 0.65
N ASN A 40 -9.14 -8.18 -0.18
CA ASN A 40 -9.25 -9.59 0.19
C ASN A 40 -8.01 -10.38 -0.23
N LEU A 41 -7.89 -11.60 0.30
CA LEU A 41 -6.82 -12.53 -0.08
C LEU A 41 -6.94 -12.90 -1.57
N GLY A 42 -5.81 -13.01 -2.25
CA GLY A 42 -5.73 -13.29 -3.69
C GLY A 42 -5.97 -12.07 -4.59
N GLU A 43 -6.46 -10.95 -4.06
CA GLU A 43 -6.56 -9.70 -4.81
C GLU A 43 -5.20 -9.02 -4.95
N CYS A 44 -5.06 -8.21 -5.99
CA CYS A 44 -3.83 -7.49 -6.27
C CYS A 44 -3.85 -6.08 -5.67
N VAL A 45 -2.72 -5.69 -5.10
CA VAL A 45 -2.40 -4.32 -4.74
C VAL A 45 -1.32 -3.77 -5.67
N PHE A 46 -1.41 -2.48 -5.95
CA PHE A 46 -0.41 -1.70 -6.66
C PHE A 46 0.26 -0.75 -5.66
N LEU A 47 1.56 -0.92 -5.45
CA LEU A 47 2.33 -0.07 -4.54
C LEU A 47 3.16 0.94 -5.32
N THR A 48 3.05 2.21 -4.98
CA THR A 48 3.84 3.29 -5.57
C THR A 48 4.32 4.27 -4.52
N TYR A 49 5.49 4.86 -4.76
CA TYR A 49 6.03 5.95 -3.94
C TYR A 49 5.33 7.27 -4.22
N SER A 50 4.61 7.39 -5.34
CA SER A 50 3.84 8.57 -5.70
C SER A 50 2.76 8.81 -4.65
N LYS A 51 2.61 10.06 -4.21
CA LYS A 51 1.55 10.43 -3.27
C LYS A 51 0.19 10.31 -3.94
N THR A 52 -0.86 10.23 -3.15
CA THR A 52 -2.25 10.16 -3.63
C THR A 52 -2.59 11.28 -4.62
N SER A 53 -2.11 12.51 -4.37
CA SER A 53 -2.29 13.68 -5.24
C SER A 53 -1.64 13.54 -6.62
N ASP A 54 -0.61 12.69 -6.73
CA ASP A 54 0.23 12.56 -7.91
C ASP A 54 -0.09 11.29 -8.70
N LEU A 55 -1.12 10.54 -8.27
CA LEU A 55 -1.60 9.37 -8.97
C LEU A 55 -2.24 9.80 -10.28
N THR A 56 -1.56 9.48 -11.38
CA THR A 56 -2.04 9.75 -12.73
C THR A 56 -1.77 8.55 -13.64
N ARG A 57 -2.35 8.58 -14.84
CA ARG A 57 -2.01 7.62 -15.89
C ARG A 57 -0.50 7.68 -16.16
N GLY A 58 0.13 6.51 -16.15
CA GLY A 58 1.55 6.37 -16.41
C GLY A 58 2.41 6.30 -15.15
N VAL A 59 1.85 6.46 -13.94
CA VAL A 59 2.59 6.20 -12.71
C VAL A 59 2.99 4.73 -12.64
N SER A 60 4.27 4.50 -12.37
CA SER A 60 4.84 3.16 -12.20
C SER A 60 4.89 2.75 -10.74
N GLY A 61 4.91 1.44 -10.52
CA GLY A 61 4.92 0.84 -9.20
C GLY A 61 5.03 -0.67 -9.30
N ILE A 62 4.84 -1.36 -8.19
CA ILE A 62 4.90 -2.81 -8.13
C ILE A 62 3.50 -3.38 -7.96
N ILE A 63 3.26 -4.51 -8.60
CA ILE A 63 2.06 -5.32 -8.44
C ILE A 63 2.39 -6.44 -7.48
N ALA A 64 1.58 -6.62 -6.45
CA ALA A 64 1.70 -7.73 -5.52
C ALA A 64 0.33 -8.31 -5.18
N GLU A 65 0.27 -9.62 -4.98
CA GLU A 65 -0.93 -10.30 -4.51
C GLU A 65 -0.97 -10.30 -2.98
N VAL A 66 -2.15 -10.09 -2.39
CA VAL A 66 -2.33 -10.20 -0.95
C VAL A 66 -2.45 -11.66 -0.53
N ALA A 67 -1.42 -12.16 0.14
CA ALA A 67 -1.34 -13.52 0.68
C ALA A 67 -1.72 -13.62 2.16
N GLY A 68 -1.95 -12.49 2.84
CA GLY A 68 -2.36 -12.44 4.23
C GLY A 68 -2.75 -11.03 4.66
N LYS A 69 -3.67 -10.92 5.61
CA LYS A 69 -4.17 -9.65 6.13
C LYS A 69 -4.46 -9.79 7.62
N GLU A 70 -3.96 -8.84 8.40
CA GLU A 70 -4.17 -8.77 9.84
C GLU A 70 -4.47 -7.33 10.23
N VAL A 71 -5.45 -7.13 11.12
CA VAL A 71 -5.73 -5.83 11.74
C VAL A 71 -5.21 -5.89 13.16
N VAL A 72 -4.23 -5.03 13.47
CA VAL A 72 -3.54 -5.01 14.76
C VAL A 72 -3.85 -3.70 15.48
N ARG A 73 -4.09 -3.78 16.79
CA ARG A 73 -4.17 -2.61 17.68
C ARG A 73 -2.83 -2.45 18.39
N GLN A 74 -2.29 -1.24 18.41
CA GLN A 74 -1.03 -0.89 19.04
C GLN A 74 -1.29 0.24 20.04
N SER A 75 -1.02 0.02 21.32
CA SER A 75 -0.97 1.09 22.32
C SER A 75 0.43 1.67 22.41
N LEU A 76 0.51 3.00 22.38
CA LEU A 76 1.70 3.78 22.64
C LEU A 76 1.52 4.46 24.00
N PHE A 77 2.48 4.26 24.90
CA PHE A 77 2.50 4.89 26.21
C PHE A 77 3.60 5.93 26.25
N TYR A 78 3.24 7.18 26.55
CA TYR A 78 4.16 8.24 26.86
C TYR A 78 4.08 8.56 28.35
N SER A 79 5.20 8.46 29.04
CA SER A 79 5.27 8.73 30.47
C SER A 79 6.16 9.94 30.73
N SER A 80 5.62 10.92 31.42
CA SER A 80 6.34 12.08 31.94
C SER A 80 6.23 12.11 33.47
N PRO A 81 7.04 12.91 34.18
CA PRO A 81 6.94 13.03 35.64
C PRO A 81 5.58 13.55 36.15
N HIS A 82 4.77 14.16 35.29
CA HIS A 82 3.51 14.82 35.68
C HIS A 82 2.26 14.11 35.16
N TYR A 83 2.38 13.30 34.11
CA TYR A 83 1.24 12.59 33.51
C TYR A 83 1.71 11.37 32.71
N ILE A 84 0.78 10.43 32.53
CA ILE A 84 0.89 9.30 31.62
C ILE A 84 -0.15 9.48 30.54
N GLU A 85 0.28 9.43 29.28
CA GLU A 85 -0.58 9.44 28.11
C GLU A 85 -0.57 8.06 27.45
N GLU A 86 -1.74 7.53 27.14
CA GLU A 86 -1.92 6.37 26.28
C GLU A 86 -2.57 6.80 24.95
N SER A 87 -2.02 6.32 23.85
CA SER A 87 -2.57 6.50 22.51
C SER A 87 -2.70 5.15 21.81
N GLU A 88 -3.93 4.75 21.45
CA GLU A 88 -4.18 3.54 20.68
C GLU A 88 -4.24 3.85 19.17
N MET A 89 -3.60 3.01 18.36
CA MET A 89 -3.67 3.05 16.91
C MET A 89 -4.02 1.68 16.33
N ALA A 90 -4.96 1.65 15.40
CA ALA A 90 -5.22 0.48 14.56
C ALA A 90 -4.38 0.54 13.28
N VAL A 91 -3.70 -0.57 12.96
CA VAL A 91 -2.88 -0.72 11.75
C VAL A 91 -3.31 -1.95 10.98
N VAL A 92 -3.06 -1.96 9.67
CA VAL A 92 -3.31 -3.14 8.83
C VAL A 92 -1.98 -3.69 8.35
N ARG A 93 -1.73 -4.97 8.60
CA ARG A 93 -0.58 -5.70 8.07
C ARG A 93 -1.01 -6.52 6.87
N LEU A 94 -0.31 -6.34 5.74
CA LEU A 94 -0.53 -7.13 4.54
C LEU A 94 0.71 -7.97 4.26
N ARG A 95 0.53 -9.28 4.13
CA ARG A 95 1.54 -10.18 3.57
C ARG A 95 1.35 -10.21 2.06
N LEU A 96 2.40 -9.92 1.32
CA LEU A 96 2.41 -9.69 -0.11
C LEU A 96 3.29 -10.73 -0.83
N ASN A 97 2.80 -11.20 -1.96
CA ASN A 97 3.58 -11.95 -2.94
C ASN A 97 3.85 -11.03 -4.14
N PRO A 98 5.09 -10.52 -4.31
CA PRO A 98 5.44 -9.68 -5.45
C PRO A 98 5.19 -10.44 -6.76
N ARG A 99 4.54 -9.79 -7.72
CA ARG A 99 4.29 -10.37 -9.05
C ARG A 99 5.16 -9.74 -10.12
N GLY A 100 5.25 -8.41 -10.13
CA GLY A 100 6.00 -7.69 -11.16
C GLY A 100 5.89 -6.18 -11.03
N VAL A 101 6.35 -5.48 -12.07
CA VAL A 101 6.24 -4.02 -12.19
C VAL A 101 5.00 -3.70 -13.01
N GLY A 102 4.27 -2.67 -12.60
CA GLY A 102 3.06 -2.22 -13.29
C GLY A 102 3.07 -0.73 -13.59
N ARG A 103 2.19 -0.33 -14.50
CA ARG A 103 1.90 1.07 -14.82
C ARG A 103 0.40 1.32 -14.82
N ILE A 104 -0.02 2.38 -14.15
CA ILE A 104 -1.44 2.79 -14.11
C ILE A 104 -1.89 3.23 -15.50
N ILE A 105 -3.02 2.70 -15.97
CA ILE A 105 -3.69 3.16 -17.21
C ILE A 105 -4.95 3.97 -16.92
N GLN A 106 -5.65 3.66 -15.82
CA GLN A 106 -6.85 4.36 -15.38
C GLN A 106 -6.97 4.27 -13.86
N ILE A 107 -7.50 5.34 -13.24
CA ILE A 107 -7.71 5.42 -11.79
C ILE A 107 -9.21 5.54 -11.54
N LYS A 108 -9.68 4.83 -10.52
CA LYS A 108 -11.00 5.00 -9.91
C LYS A 108 -10.76 5.34 -8.45
N SER A 109 -10.79 6.64 -8.17
CA SER A 109 -10.71 7.17 -6.80
C SER A 109 -12.08 7.66 -6.38
N GLY A 110 -12.45 7.30 -5.17
CA GLY A 110 -13.65 7.76 -4.52
C GLY A 110 -13.44 8.99 -3.65
N GLU A 111 -14.40 9.23 -2.76
CA GLU A 111 -14.31 10.29 -1.74
C GLU A 111 -13.28 9.93 -0.63
N LEU A 112 -13.24 10.76 0.42
CA LEU A 112 -12.36 10.54 1.57
C LEU A 112 -12.61 9.15 2.20
N LEU A 113 -11.52 8.40 2.43
CA LEU A 113 -11.53 7.01 2.96
C LEU A 113 -12.14 5.95 2.04
N GLU A 114 -12.52 6.28 0.80
CA GLU A 114 -12.82 5.25 -0.18
C GLU A 114 -11.51 4.63 -0.72
N PRO A 115 -11.50 3.32 -1.00
CA PRO A 115 -10.33 2.68 -1.57
C PRO A 115 -10.02 3.30 -2.94
N ILE A 116 -8.73 3.54 -3.21
CA ILE A 116 -8.33 3.84 -4.58
C ILE A 116 -8.10 2.54 -5.31
N GLU A 117 -8.66 2.46 -6.50
CA GLU A 117 -8.44 1.38 -7.41
C GLU A 117 -7.84 1.91 -8.71
N ALA A 118 -7.06 1.06 -9.37
CA ALA A 118 -6.52 1.37 -10.67
C ALA A 118 -6.61 0.16 -11.58
N GLU A 119 -6.81 0.44 -12.86
CA GLU A 119 -6.42 -0.49 -13.89
C GLU A 119 -4.93 -0.32 -14.14
N VAL A 120 -4.20 -1.43 -14.00
CA VAL A 120 -2.75 -1.50 -14.11
C VAL A 120 -2.38 -2.48 -15.21
N VAL A 121 -1.44 -2.10 -16.06
CA VAL A 121 -0.80 -3.02 -17.01
C VAL A 121 0.54 -3.45 -16.44
N GLU A 122 0.81 -4.75 -16.51
CA GLU A 122 2.12 -5.27 -16.17
C GLU A 122 3.13 -4.90 -17.25
N VAL A 123 4.31 -4.45 -16.83
CA VAL A 123 5.38 -4.02 -17.74
C VAL A 123 6.38 -5.16 -17.84
N THR A 124 6.30 -5.91 -18.93
CA THR A 124 7.18 -7.06 -19.19
C THR A 124 8.48 -6.67 -19.91
N HIS A 125 8.54 -5.50 -20.55
CA HIS A 125 9.73 -4.96 -21.23
C HIS A 125 9.81 -3.44 -21.05
N PHE A 126 10.98 -2.93 -20.67
CA PHE A 126 11.27 -1.51 -20.56
C PHE A 126 12.00 -1.06 -21.84
N THR A 127 11.28 -0.53 -22.82
CA THR A 127 11.92 0.25 -23.88
C THR A 127 12.17 1.65 -23.33
N ALA A 128 13.42 1.93 -22.97
CA ALA A 128 13.87 3.32 -22.81
C ALA A 128 13.88 3.95 -24.21
N TRP A 129 13.18 5.07 -24.37
CA TRP A 129 13.25 5.93 -25.55
C TRP A 129 14.15 7.12 -25.19
#